data_AF-A0A409X5Y1-F1
#
_entry.id   AF-A0A409X5Y1-F1
#
_cell.length_a   1.000
_cell.length_b   1.000
_cell.length_c   1.000
_cell.angle_alpha   90.00
_cell.angle_beta   90.00
_cell.angle_gamma   90.00
#
_symmetry.space_group_name_H-M   'P 1'
#
loop_
_entity.id
_entity.type
_entity.pdbx_description
1 polymer ?
#
loop_
_entity_poly.entity_id
_entity_poly.type
_entity_poly.pdbx_seq_one_letter_code
_entity_poly.pdbx_strand_id
1 'polypeptide(L)'
;MPSVRHTILSLATLLSLFTSAVAQTAYANDFVDPDHFLTKNLGNHTYAAQTTAAAWAKTLAAKGPWSVINKSATPPSGDKHDFMSWAPYWWPDCSNAGNTTALTPEQTWVTCTYVNRDGQFNPDVRLVNNVGDFQDFAEAVFYNAIAWAMDVDNKATFEANVVKFINAYFLDSATAMNPNLNFAQMQRGPTGQVGSRTGVLDLKAMSKVASAVLILRKGKSAAWTADIDNRFIEWSKEYITWLENAELAIEEKESNNNHGTFYFNQLAALKLIVNDAPGAKAVIDEYFNGIYLAQISANGEQPLEAARTRPYHYRAYNLAAMITNARLSIYADPSSTVWNKTTTAGATIKTALDFAMTIPATTSGEANYVEELYPNIAAVASVYGDADGKLLSFLKKGDPKFIAQPYMLWNQPFAELETSGLPPTNTAKAHAAPSTSKSKSSVTPDATSDATGLRVGSGWLVTVVTCTLALAVNVLGSL
;
A
#
# COMPACT_ATOMS: atom_id res chain seq x y z
N MET A 1 13.77 -34.28 54.21
CA MET A 1 15.11 -33.78 53.81
C MET A 1 15.00 -33.28 52.38
N PRO A 2 15.33 -32.00 52.11
CA PRO A 2 14.69 -31.24 51.03
C PRO A 2 15.34 -31.42 49.66
N SER A 3 14.49 -31.21 48.65
CA SER A 3 14.74 -31.27 47.22
C SER A 3 15.79 -30.27 46.73
N VAL A 4 16.72 -30.73 45.89
CA VAL A 4 17.60 -29.87 45.09
C VAL A 4 16.83 -29.41 43.86
N ARG A 5 16.26 -28.20 43.93
CA ARG A 5 16.12 -27.29 42.78
C ARG A 5 17.14 -26.19 43.04
N HIS A 6 17.97 -25.84 42.06
CA HIS A 6 18.35 -24.47 41.71
C HIS A 6 19.38 -24.46 40.56
N THR A 7 18.99 -23.77 39.48
CA THR A 7 19.82 -22.89 38.64
C THR A 7 20.80 -23.50 37.63
N ILE A 8 20.36 -23.68 36.39
CA ILE A 8 21.09 -23.17 35.20
C ILE A 8 20.07 -22.51 34.27
N LEU A 9 19.84 -21.22 34.48
CA LEU A 9 19.26 -20.32 33.50
C LEU A 9 20.31 -19.22 33.31
N SER A 10 21.09 -19.27 32.24
CA SER A 10 22.02 -18.19 31.89
C SER A 10 22.36 -18.19 30.41
N LEU A 11 22.02 -17.05 29.80
CA LEU A 11 22.56 -16.46 28.58
C LEU A 11 22.22 -17.12 27.23
N ALA A 12 21.00 -16.84 26.77
CA ALA A 12 20.76 -16.55 25.36
C ALA A 12 20.35 -15.08 25.22
N THR A 13 21.28 -14.15 25.50
CA THR A 13 21.09 -12.73 25.20
C THR A 13 21.51 -12.43 23.77
N LEU A 14 20.49 -12.25 22.94
CA LEU A 14 20.37 -11.27 21.86
C LEU A 14 21.64 -10.97 21.04
N LEU A 15 21.70 -11.55 19.85
CA LEU A 15 22.13 -10.82 18.67
C LEU A 15 20.92 -10.59 17.75
N SER A 16 19.89 -9.90 18.24
CA SER A 16 18.91 -9.29 17.34
C SER A 16 19.58 -8.06 16.75
N LEU A 17 20.20 -8.19 15.58
CA LEU A 17 20.51 -7.06 14.74
C LEU A 17 19.17 -6.33 14.51
N PHE A 18 19.02 -5.16 15.13
CA PHE A 18 17.88 -4.29 14.95
C PHE A 18 17.85 -3.83 13.49
N THR A 19 17.25 -4.64 12.62
CA THR A 19 16.59 -4.09 11.45
C THR A 19 15.29 -3.51 12.00
N SER A 20 15.28 -2.20 12.26
CA SER A 20 14.05 -1.49 12.57
C SER A 20 13.20 -1.48 11.31
N ALA A 21 12.45 -2.56 11.07
CA ALA A 21 11.51 -2.64 9.98
C ALA A 21 10.60 -1.42 10.04
N VAL A 22 10.51 -0.70 8.91
CA VAL A 22 9.62 0.45 8.82
C VAL A 22 8.18 -0.04 9.00
N ALA A 23 7.35 0.74 9.68
CA ALA A 23 5.93 0.40 9.84
C ALA A 23 5.27 0.28 8.45
N GLN A 24 4.34 -0.67 8.31
CA GLN A 24 3.66 -0.88 7.04
C GLN A 24 2.84 0.35 6.67
N THR A 25 3.11 0.88 5.47
CA THR A 25 2.40 2.00 4.87
C THR A 25 1.61 1.47 3.67
N ALA A 26 0.34 1.85 3.57
CA ALA A 26 -0.51 1.47 2.44
C ALA A 26 -0.38 2.52 1.34
N TYR A 27 0.35 2.20 0.26
CA TYR A 27 0.45 3.09 -0.88
C TYR A 27 -0.86 3.06 -1.68
N ALA A 28 -1.25 4.22 -2.21
CA ALA A 28 -2.51 4.41 -2.92
C ALA A 28 -2.75 3.34 -3.98
N ASN A 29 -1.74 3.07 -4.81
CA ASN A 29 -1.66 1.95 -5.74
C ASN A 29 -0.24 1.78 -6.28
N ASP A 30 0.06 0.62 -6.87
CA ASP A 30 1.30 0.38 -7.60
C ASP A 30 1.11 -0.73 -8.64
N PHE A 31 1.94 -0.70 -9.67
CA PHE A 31 2.23 -1.83 -10.55
C PHE A 31 3.74 -2.00 -10.62
N VAL A 32 4.21 -3.25 -10.64
CA VAL A 32 5.63 -3.56 -10.81
C VAL A 32 5.83 -4.63 -11.89
N ASP A 33 6.88 -4.48 -12.69
CA ASP A 33 7.23 -5.45 -13.71
C ASP A 33 7.79 -6.74 -13.05
N PRO A 34 7.22 -7.92 -13.33
CA PRO A 34 7.78 -9.20 -12.91
C PRO A 34 9.27 -9.37 -13.18
N ASP A 35 9.79 -8.90 -14.32
CA ASP A 35 11.20 -9.09 -14.68
C ASP A 35 12.16 -8.37 -13.74
N HIS A 36 11.72 -7.27 -13.14
CA HIS A 36 12.52 -6.52 -12.17
C HIS A 36 12.95 -7.39 -10.99
N PHE A 37 12.09 -8.30 -10.54
CA PHE A 37 12.40 -9.19 -9.42
C PHE A 37 12.92 -10.54 -9.87
N LEU A 38 12.37 -11.10 -10.96
CA LEU A 38 12.69 -12.45 -11.41
C LEU A 38 14.10 -12.58 -12.01
N THR A 39 14.68 -11.49 -12.51
CA THR A 39 16.08 -11.45 -12.96
C THR A 39 17.08 -11.54 -11.80
N LYS A 40 16.64 -11.35 -10.55
CA LYS A 40 17.45 -11.38 -9.32
C LYS A 40 18.66 -10.44 -9.32
N ASN A 41 18.65 -9.41 -10.17
CA ASN A 41 19.71 -8.41 -10.23
C ASN A 41 19.32 -7.15 -9.46
N LEU A 42 18.94 -7.33 -8.19
CA LEU A 42 18.57 -6.21 -7.32
C LEU A 42 19.85 -5.56 -6.78
N GLY A 43 20.03 -4.27 -7.04
CA GLY A 43 21.21 -3.54 -6.61
C GLY A 43 21.40 -3.57 -5.09
N ASN A 44 22.65 -3.71 -4.61
CA ASN A 44 22.96 -3.83 -3.18
C ASN A 44 22.45 -2.64 -2.34
N HIS A 45 22.31 -1.46 -2.95
CA HIS A 45 21.76 -0.26 -2.32
C HIS A 45 20.28 -0.40 -1.95
N THR A 46 19.58 -1.42 -2.46
CA THR A 46 18.16 -1.70 -2.14
C THR A 46 17.99 -2.72 -1.01
N TYR A 47 19.07 -3.24 -0.41
CA TYR A 47 19.00 -4.31 0.60
C TYR A 47 18.05 -3.97 1.77
N ALA A 48 18.08 -2.72 2.25
CA ALA A 48 17.17 -2.27 3.31
C ALA A 48 15.70 -2.34 2.87
N ALA A 49 15.38 -1.89 1.65
CA ALA A 49 14.03 -1.98 1.08
C ALA A 49 13.57 -3.43 0.87
N GLN A 50 14.46 -4.32 0.43
CA GLN A 50 14.18 -5.76 0.30
C GLN A 50 13.80 -6.37 1.65
N THR A 51 14.55 -6.02 2.71
CA THR A 51 14.29 -6.50 4.08
C THR A 51 12.93 -6.01 4.59
N THR A 52 12.62 -4.74 4.36
CA THR A 52 11.32 -4.15 4.74
C THR A 52 10.18 -4.80 3.96
N ALA A 53 10.31 -5.00 2.65
CA ALA A 53 9.29 -5.65 1.82
C ALA A 53 9.01 -7.08 2.31
N ALA A 54 10.05 -7.86 2.61
CA ALA A 54 9.90 -9.21 3.17
C ALA A 54 9.27 -9.21 4.58
N ALA A 55 9.57 -8.19 5.40
CA ALA A 55 8.94 -8.02 6.71
C ALA A 55 7.44 -7.67 6.57
N TRP A 56 7.09 -6.74 5.68
CA TRP A 56 5.70 -6.38 5.40
C TRP A 56 4.91 -7.57 4.87
N ALA A 57 5.50 -8.38 3.98
CA ALA A 57 4.89 -9.62 3.49
C ALA A 57 4.47 -10.54 4.64
N LYS A 58 5.36 -10.75 5.63
CA LYS A 58 5.08 -11.56 6.83
C LYS A 58 3.99 -10.94 7.71
N THR A 59 4.10 -9.64 8.01
CA THR A 59 3.13 -8.92 8.85
C THR A 59 1.73 -8.90 8.25
N LEU A 60 1.62 -8.68 6.94
CA LEU A 60 0.34 -8.68 6.22
C LEU A 60 -0.24 -10.09 6.17
N ALA A 61 0.56 -11.11 5.83
CA ALA A 61 0.08 -12.49 5.74
C ALA A 61 -0.54 -13.02 7.04
N ALA A 62 -0.11 -12.51 8.21
CA ALA A 62 -0.65 -12.89 9.50
C ALA A 62 -2.09 -12.40 9.77
N LYS A 63 -2.60 -11.44 8.98
CA LYS A 63 -3.92 -10.84 9.16
C LYS A 63 -5.04 -11.51 8.32
N GLY A 64 -4.67 -12.32 7.33
CA GLY A 64 -5.62 -12.98 6.41
C GLY A 64 -6.02 -14.41 6.83
N PRO A 65 -6.86 -15.09 6.02
CA PRO A 65 -7.37 -14.64 4.73
C PRO A 65 -8.52 -13.63 4.86
N TRP A 66 -8.65 -12.76 3.87
CA TRP A 66 -9.76 -11.82 3.74
C TRP A 66 -10.77 -12.35 2.73
N SER A 67 -12.03 -11.96 2.90
CA SER A 67 -13.13 -12.27 1.98
C SER A 67 -14.21 -11.21 2.11
N VAL A 68 -14.95 -10.97 1.02
CA VAL A 68 -16.11 -10.07 1.06
C VAL A 68 -17.17 -10.53 2.05
N ILE A 69 -17.28 -11.82 2.37
CA ILE A 69 -18.31 -12.32 3.28
C ILE A 69 -18.04 -11.97 4.75
N ASN A 70 -16.83 -11.47 5.09
CA ASN A 70 -16.43 -11.09 6.45
C ASN A 70 -17.20 -9.89 7.02
N LYS A 71 -17.83 -9.08 6.15
CA LYS A 71 -18.68 -7.97 6.58
C LYS A 71 -19.81 -8.47 7.47
N SER A 72 -20.29 -7.64 8.40
CA SER A 72 -21.44 -7.97 9.25
C SER A 72 -22.77 -7.85 8.49
N ALA A 73 -22.93 -6.83 7.64
CA ALA A 73 -24.17 -6.56 6.90
C ALA A 73 -24.30 -7.41 5.61
N THR A 74 -25.52 -7.85 5.29
CA THR A 74 -25.84 -8.47 4.00
C THR A 74 -26.23 -7.36 3.00
N PRO A 75 -25.68 -7.36 1.78
CA PRO A 75 -26.09 -6.44 0.72
C PRO A 75 -27.59 -6.56 0.40
N PRO A 76 -28.23 -5.51 -0.16
CA PRO A 76 -29.65 -5.52 -0.51
C PRO A 76 -30.10 -6.66 -1.44
N SER A 77 -29.19 -7.25 -2.23
CA SER A 77 -29.47 -8.45 -3.03
C SER A 77 -29.85 -9.68 -2.21
N GLY A 78 -29.52 -9.69 -0.91
CA GLY A 78 -29.61 -10.86 -0.05
C GLY A 78 -28.38 -11.79 -0.15
N ASP A 79 -27.42 -11.50 -1.03
CA ASP A 79 -26.23 -12.32 -1.25
C ASP A 79 -25.00 -11.73 -0.55
N LYS A 80 -24.40 -12.49 0.38
CA LYS A 80 -23.17 -12.09 1.10
C LYS A 80 -21.93 -12.00 0.20
N HIS A 81 -21.94 -12.67 -0.94
CA HIS A 81 -20.86 -12.66 -1.93
C HIS A 81 -20.78 -11.34 -2.71
N ASP A 82 -21.83 -10.51 -2.68
CA ASP A 82 -21.75 -9.18 -3.28
C ASP A 82 -20.88 -8.25 -2.43
N PHE A 83 -19.94 -7.56 -3.07
CA PHE A 83 -19.12 -6.55 -2.41
C PHE A 83 -19.99 -5.39 -1.92
N MET A 84 -19.77 -4.95 -0.69
CA MET A 84 -20.51 -3.83 -0.12
C MET A 84 -19.61 -2.91 0.68
N SER A 85 -19.86 -1.62 0.56
CA SER A 85 -19.21 -0.60 1.36
C SER A 85 -20.09 0.64 1.45
N TRP A 86 -19.74 1.54 2.38
CA TRP A 86 -20.43 2.82 2.50
C TRP A 86 -19.66 3.94 1.84
N ALA A 87 -20.39 4.87 1.23
CA ALA A 87 -19.81 6.08 0.68
C ALA A 87 -19.15 6.91 1.81
N PRO A 88 -17.85 7.25 1.69
CA PRO A 88 -17.05 7.66 2.85
C PRO A 88 -17.40 9.03 3.42
N TYR A 89 -17.92 9.94 2.58
CA TYR A 89 -18.18 11.33 2.94
C TYR A 89 -19.66 11.64 3.12
N TRP A 90 -20.51 10.62 3.19
CA TRP A 90 -21.94 10.81 3.36
C TRP A 90 -22.33 10.72 4.84
N TRP A 91 -22.87 11.81 5.37
CA TRP A 91 -23.28 11.97 6.76
C TRP A 91 -24.79 12.15 6.90
N PRO A 92 -25.40 11.65 7.98
CA PRO A 92 -26.82 11.86 8.20
C PRO A 92 -27.12 13.34 8.44
N ASP A 93 -28.17 13.81 7.78
CA ASP A 93 -28.88 15.06 8.06
C ASP A 93 -30.31 14.70 8.50
N CYS A 94 -30.54 14.82 9.80
CA CYS A 94 -31.82 14.53 10.43
C CYS A 94 -32.67 15.79 10.66
N SER A 95 -32.32 16.94 10.08
CA SER A 95 -33.04 18.19 10.27
C SER A 95 -34.53 18.11 9.92
N ASN A 96 -34.89 17.22 8.98
CA ASN A 96 -36.27 16.99 8.53
C ASN A 96 -36.90 15.69 9.09
N ALA A 97 -36.24 14.99 10.01
CA ALA A 97 -36.72 13.70 10.52
C ALA A 97 -37.89 13.83 11.52
N GLY A 98 -38.17 15.04 12.04
CA GLY A 98 -39.29 15.30 12.94
C GLY A 98 -39.20 14.61 14.30
N ASN A 99 -38.05 14.02 14.64
CA ASN A 99 -37.83 13.31 15.90
C ASN A 99 -37.65 14.29 17.07
N THR A 100 -38.34 14.04 18.17
CA THR A 100 -38.21 14.84 19.41
C THR A 100 -37.20 14.24 20.40
N THR A 101 -36.67 13.07 20.09
CA THR A 101 -35.63 12.36 20.85
C THR A 101 -34.49 11.95 19.93
N ALA A 102 -33.30 11.70 20.49
CA ALA A 102 -32.19 11.16 19.71
C ALA A 102 -32.59 9.85 19.02
N LEU A 103 -32.29 9.73 17.72
CA LEU A 103 -32.50 8.50 16.96
C LEU A 103 -31.40 7.50 17.29
N THR A 104 -31.74 6.21 17.30
CA THR A 104 -30.72 5.15 17.27
C THR A 104 -29.98 5.16 15.92
N PRO A 105 -28.82 4.51 15.79
CA PRO A 105 -28.15 4.34 14.51
C PRO A 105 -29.07 3.75 13.43
N GLU A 106 -29.83 2.71 13.77
CA GLU A 106 -30.74 2.02 12.86
C GLU A 106 -31.87 2.93 12.40
N GLN A 107 -32.43 3.73 13.32
CA GLN A 107 -33.45 4.73 12.99
C GLN A 107 -32.86 5.85 12.10
N THR A 108 -31.63 6.26 12.36
CA THR A 108 -30.92 7.26 11.55
C THR A 108 -30.73 6.78 10.12
N TRP A 109 -30.39 5.49 9.93
CA TRP A 109 -30.16 4.90 8.61
C TRP A 109 -31.40 4.86 7.71
N VAL A 110 -32.59 4.79 8.29
CA VAL A 110 -33.86 4.73 7.53
C VAL A 110 -34.60 6.06 7.49
N THR A 111 -34.35 6.97 8.43
CA THR A 111 -35.12 8.22 8.57
C THR A 111 -34.39 9.42 8.00
N CYS A 112 -33.07 9.52 8.20
CA CYS A 112 -32.32 10.71 7.85
C CYS A 112 -31.82 10.64 6.41
N THR A 113 -31.95 11.74 5.68
CA THR A 113 -31.27 11.91 4.40
C THR A 113 -29.78 12.02 4.63
N TYR A 114 -28.96 11.43 3.77
CA TYR A 114 -27.51 11.59 3.86
C TYR A 114 -27.06 12.70 2.92
N VAL A 115 -26.05 13.46 3.34
CA VAL A 115 -25.47 14.56 2.56
C VAL A 115 -23.96 14.42 2.48
N ASN A 116 -23.39 14.83 1.34
CA ASN A 116 -21.95 14.81 1.14
C ASN A 116 -21.24 15.90 1.97
N ARG A 117 -20.19 15.53 2.69
CA ARG A 117 -19.26 16.42 3.40
C ARG A 117 -17.83 16.05 3.00
N ASP A 118 -17.37 16.62 1.90
CA ASP A 118 -16.09 16.28 1.28
C ASP A 118 -14.92 16.25 2.28
N GLY A 119 -14.11 15.18 2.24
CA GLY A 119 -12.96 14.96 3.10
C GLY A 119 -13.27 14.64 4.57
N GLN A 120 -14.53 14.70 4.99
CA GLN A 120 -14.96 14.33 6.35
C GLN A 120 -15.41 12.86 6.35
N PHE A 121 -14.55 11.96 6.82
CA PHE A 121 -14.87 10.53 6.88
C PHE A 121 -15.95 10.23 7.92
N ASN A 122 -17.08 9.67 7.47
CA ASN A 122 -18.06 9.08 8.38
C ASN A 122 -17.49 7.74 8.90
N PRO A 123 -17.29 7.56 10.22
CA PRO A 123 -16.70 6.35 10.79
C PRO A 123 -17.50 5.07 10.50
N ASP A 124 -18.79 5.19 10.18
CA ASP A 124 -19.67 4.07 9.83
C ASP A 124 -19.13 3.23 8.66
N VAL A 125 -18.26 3.79 7.81
CA VAL A 125 -17.53 3.03 6.77
C VAL A 125 -16.80 1.80 7.30
N ARG A 126 -16.50 1.74 8.60
CA ARG A 126 -15.84 0.59 9.23
C ARG A 126 -16.82 -0.51 9.66
N LEU A 127 -18.12 -0.25 9.66
CA LEU A 127 -19.15 -1.24 9.95
C LEU A 127 -19.33 -2.26 8.80
N VAL A 128 -19.05 -1.82 7.57
CA VAL A 128 -18.99 -2.66 6.37
C VAL A 128 -17.66 -2.41 5.67
N ASN A 129 -16.68 -3.26 5.96
CA ASN A 129 -15.28 -2.99 5.68
C ASN A 129 -14.70 -3.79 4.50
N ASN A 130 -15.49 -4.12 3.47
CA ASN A 130 -14.91 -4.82 2.31
C ASN A 130 -13.82 -3.99 1.61
N VAL A 131 -13.86 -2.66 1.68
CA VAL A 131 -12.77 -1.78 1.20
C VAL A 131 -11.46 -2.03 1.95
N GLY A 132 -11.52 -2.13 3.28
CA GLY A 132 -10.34 -2.43 4.09
C GLY A 132 -9.84 -3.85 3.88
N ASP A 133 -10.76 -4.82 3.80
CA ASP A 133 -10.43 -6.21 3.49
C ASP A 133 -9.76 -6.36 2.13
N PHE A 134 -10.24 -5.66 1.10
CA PHE A 134 -9.63 -5.66 -0.23
C PHE A 134 -8.25 -4.98 -0.23
N GLN A 135 -8.12 -3.83 0.44
CA GLN A 135 -6.83 -3.15 0.55
C GLN A 135 -5.78 -4.06 1.21
N ASP A 136 -6.10 -4.63 2.37
CA ASP A 136 -5.18 -5.52 3.09
C ASP A 136 -4.84 -6.77 2.27
N PHE A 137 -5.85 -7.37 1.59
CA PHE A 137 -5.66 -8.45 0.64
C PHE A 137 -4.68 -8.08 -0.47
N ALA A 138 -4.89 -6.94 -1.14
CA ALA A 138 -4.09 -6.50 -2.28
C ALA A 138 -2.63 -6.22 -1.87
N GLU A 139 -2.41 -5.59 -0.71
CA GLU A 139 -1.06 -5.41 -0.14
C GLU A 139 -0.41 -6.77 0.17
N ALA A 140 -1.16 -7.69 0.78
CA ALA A 140 -0.64 -8.98 1.18
C ALA A 140 -0.19 -9.81 -0.02
N VAL A 141 -1.00 -9.92 -1.08
CA VAL A 141 -0.61 -10.67 -2.29
C VAL A 141 0.57 -10.02 -3.00
N PHE A 142 0.62 -8.69 -3.05
CA PHE A 142 1.70 -7.94 -3.69
C PHE A 142 3.05 -8.18 -3.01
N TYR A 143 3.13 -7.94 -1.70
CA TYR A 143 4.39 -8.11 -0.97
C TYR A 143 4.79 -9.58 -0.83
N ASN A 144 3.85 -10.52 -0.70
CA ASN A 144 4.19 -11.95 -0.67
C ASN A 144 4.72 -12.41 -2.04
N ALA A 145 4.14 -11.97 -3.16
CA ALA A 145 4.67 -12.31 -4.49
C ALA A 145 6.07 -11.70 -4.73
N ILE A 146 6.29 -10.45 -4.34
CA ILE A 146 7.61 -9.81 -4.40
C ILE A 146 8.63 -10.56 -3.54
N ALA A 147 8.29 -10.87 -2.28
CA ALA A 147 9.17 -11.65 -1.39
C ALA A 147 9.51 -13.02 -1.98
N TRP A 148 8.52 -13.71 -2.55
CA TRP A 148 8.75 -14.97 -3.25
C TRP A 148 9.71 -14.83 -4.44
N ALA A 149 9.53 -13.78 -5.26
CA ALA A 149 10.37 -13.53 -6.44
C ALA A 149 11.82 -13.15 -6.10
N MET A 150 12.01 -12.43 -4.99
CA MET A 150 13.33 -12.11 -4.44
C MET A 150 14.07 -13.32 -3.85
N ASP A 151 13.44 -14.49 -3.80
CA ASP A 151 14.04 -15.75 -3.32
C ASP A 151 14.51 -15.67 -1.85
N VAL A 152 13.79 -14.92 -1.01
CA VAL A 152 14.09 -14.85 0.43
C VAL A 152 13.74 -16.16 1.15
N ASP A 153 14.33 -16.37 2.33
CA ASP A 153 14.06 -17.55 3.16
C ASP A 153 12.55 -17.78 3.38
N ASN A 154 12.13 -19.05 3.31
CA ASN A 154 10.72 -19.49 3.34
C ASN A 154 9.90 -19.10 2.11
N LYS A 155 10.53 -19.04 0.94
CA LYS A 155 9.88 -18.83 -0.36
C LYS A 155 8.55 -19.60 -0.54
N ALA A 156 8.52 -20.90 -0.24
CA ALA A 156 7.31 -21.72 -0.39
C ALA A 156 6.11 -21.17 0.41
N THR A 157 6.35 -20.57 1.59
CA THR A 157 5.31 -19.94 2.40
C THR A 157 4.74 -18.70 1.70
N PHE A 158 5.59 -17.88 1.07
CA PHE A 158 5.15 -16.65 0.41
C PHE A 158 4.24 -16.93 -0.79
N GLU A 159 4.58 -17.86 -1.69
CA GLU A 159 3.68 -18.23 -2.80
C GLU A 159 2.39 -18.90 -2.32
N ALA A 160 2.47 -19.75 -1.29
CA ALA A 160 1.29 -20.38 -0.69
C ALA A 160 0.33 -19.36 -0.08
N ASN A 161 0.85 -18.29 0.54
CA ASN A 161 0.04 -17.19 1.04
C ASN A 161 -0.71 -16.48 -0.08
N VAL A 162 -0.05 -16.17 -1.21
CA VAL A 162 -0.71 -15.53 -2.35
C VAL A 162 -1.86 -16.37 -2.87
N VAL A 163 -1.63 -17.67 -3.08
CA VAL A 163 -2.66 -18.62 -3.53
C VAL A 163 -3.81 -18.73 -2.53
N LYS A 164 -3.51 -18.84 -1.23
CA LYS A 164 -4.51 -18.90 -0.16
C LYS A 164 -5.43 -17.68 -0.19
N PHE A 165 -4.86 -16.49 -0.34
CA PHE A 165 -5.62 -15.25 -0.32
C PHE A 165 -6.44 -15.06 -1.60
N ILE A 166 -5.87 -15.34 -2.78
CA ILE A 166 -6.63 -15.28 -4.04
C ILE A 166 -7.78 -16.29 -4.03
N ASN A 167 -7.54 -17.50 -3.54
CA ASN A 167 -8.58 -18.52 -3.44
C ASN A 167 -9.73 -18.06 -2.55
N ALA A 168 -9.44 -17.54 -1.35
CA ALA A 168 -10.47 -17.05 -0.43
C ALA A 168 -11.23 -15.82 -0.95
N TYR A 169 -10.56 -14.91 -1.65
CA TYR A 169 -11.22 -13.67 -2.10
C TYR A 169 -12.02 -13.86 -3.39
N PHE A 170 -11.59 -14.75 -4.30
CA PHE A 170 -12.13 -14.79 -5.67
C PHE A 170 -12.61 -16.16 -6.16
N LEU A 171 -12.13 -17.28 -5.59
CA LEU A 171 -12.31 -18.59 -6.24
C LEU A 171 -13.13 -19.58 -5.43
N ASP A 172 -12.97 -19.58 -4.10
CA ASP A 172 -13.64 -20.51 -3.20
C ASP A 172 -15.13 -20.17 -3.11
N SER A 173 -16.00 -21.09 -3.53
CA SER A 173 -17.45 -20.86 -3.58
C SER A 173 -18.07 -20.49 -2.24
N ALA A 174 -17.43 -20.78 -1.10
CA ALA A 174 -17.92 -20.40 0.22
C ALA A 174 -17.57 -18.95 0.60
N THR A 175 -16.63 -18.30 -0.09
CA THR A 175 -16.07 -17.00 0.32
C THR A 175 -15.83 -16.01 -0.83
N ALA A 176 -15.88 -16.45 -2.08
CA ALA A 176 -15.52 -15.66 -3.25
C ALA A 176 -16.42 -14.45 -3.45
N MET A 177 -15.84 -13.35 -3.90
CA MET A 177 -16.59 -12.18 -4.32
C MET A 177 -17.33 -12.42 -5.64
N ASN A 178 -18.58 -11.98 -5.75
CA ASN A 178 -19.24 -11.87 -7.05
C ASN A 178 -18.55 -10.77 -7.89
N PRO A 179 -18.28 -10.97 -9.20
CA PRO A 179 -17.46 -10.07 -10.01
C PRO A 179 -18.21 -8.79 -10.43
N ASN A 180 -18.67 -7.99 -9.46
CA ASN A 180 -19.34 -6.71 -9.65
C ASN A 180 -19.19 -5.80 -8.43
N LEU A 181 -19.49 -4.50 -8.56
CA LEU A 181 -19.51 -3.53 -7.46
C LEU A 181 -20.88 -2.84 -7.34
N ASN A 182 -21.96 -3.59 -7.56
CA ASN A 182 -23.33 -3.05 -7.54
C ASN A 182 -23.72 -2.39 -6.21
N PHE A 183 -23.04 -2.74 -5.11
CA PHE A 183 -23.30 -2.23 -3.76
C PHE A 183 -22.07 -1.57 -3.13
N ALA A 184 -21.10 -1.13 -3.95
CA ALA A 184 -19.96 -0.36 -3.47
C ALA A 184 -20.32 1.12 -3.30
N GLN A 185 -19.77 1.73 -2.25
CA GLN A 185 -20.04 3.09 -1.80
C GLN A 185 -21.53 3.44 -1.83
N MET A 186 -22.32 2.59 -1.18
CA MET A 186 -23.73 2.88 -0.95
C MET A 186 -23.88 4.14 -0.11
N GLN A 187 -24.79 5.01 -0.52
CA GLN A 187 -25.25 6.11 0.32
C GLN A 187 -26.27 5.53 1.29
N ARG A 188 -26.08 5.76 2.59
CA ARG A 188 -27.08 5.40 3.60
C ARG A 188 -28.30 6.33 3.48
N GLY A 189 -29.39 5.96 4.14
CA GLY A 189 -30.64 6.72 4.12
C GLY A 189 -31.79 5.90 3.51
N PRO A 190 -33.02 6.46 3.51
CA PRO A 190 -34.24 5.76 3.08
C PRO A 190 -34.18 5.23 1.63
N THR A 191 -33.36 5.85 0.77
CA THR A 191 -33.24 5.50 -0.66
C THR A 191 -31.96 4.72 -0.99
N GLY A 192 -31.13 4.41 0.00
CA GLY A 192 -29.81 3.78 -0.14
C GLY A 192 -29.85 2.30 -0.47
N GLN A 193 -30.39 1.93 -1.64
CA GLN A 193 -30.61 0.52 -2.03
C GLN A 193 -29.59 -0.03 -3.03
N VAL A 194 -28.77 0.83 -3.64
CA VAL A 194 -27.71 0.46 -4.58
C VAL A 194 -26.44 1.26 -4.28
N GLY A 195 -25.31 0.79 -4.81
CA GLY A 195 -24.04 1.49 -4.76
C GLY A 195 -24.02 2.79 -5.56
N SER A 196 -22.84 3.37 -5.71
CA SER A 196 -22.62 4.55 -6.55
C SER A 196 -21.45 4.33 -7.49
N ARG A 197 -21.38 5.11 -8.58
CA ARG A 197 -20.26 5.12 -9.54
C ARG A 197 -18.89 5.17 -8.86
N THR A 198 -18.76 5.99 -7.82
CA THR A 198 -17.49 6.17 -7.08
C THR A 198 -17.05 4.91 -6.34
N GLY A 199 -17.94 3.93 -6.17
CA GLY A 199 -17.66 2.64 -5.59
C GLY A 199 -16.69 1.78 -6.40
N VAL A 200 -16.52 2.04 -7.71
CA VAL A 200 -15.49 1.39 -8.52
C VAL A 200 -14.09 1.61 -7.92
N LEU A 201 -13.84 2.79 -7.35
CA LEU A 201 -12.58 3.13 -6.68
C LEU A 201 -12.22 2.21 -5.51
N ASP A 202 -13.18 1.47 -4.93
CA ASP A 202 -12.92 0.59 -3.79
C ASP A 202 -12.01 -0.59 -4.16
N LEU A 203 -11.97 -0.98 -5.43
CA LEU A 203 -11.09 -2.03 -5.95
C LEU A 203 -9.87 -1.50 -6.72
N LYS A 204 -9.52 -0.22 -6.54
CA LYS A 204 -8.39 0.45 -7.22
C LYS A 204 -7.06 -0.32 -7.19
N ALA A 205 -6.80 -1.09 -6.14
CA ALA A 205 -5.54 -1.80 -5.94
C ALA A 205 -5.40 -3.06 -6.80
N MET A 206 -6.26 -3.27 -7.80
CA MET A 206 -6.19 -4.43 -8.69
C MET A 206 -4.86 -4.52 -9.47
N SER A 207 -4.14 -3.42 -9.71
CA SER A 207 -2.81 -3.48 -10.32
C SER A 207 -1.74 -4.14 -9.43
N LYS A 208 -1.90 -4.07 -8.10
CA LYS A 208 -1.09 -4.85 -7.15
C LYS A 208 -1.37 -6.34 -7.27
N VAL A 209 -2.65 -6.70 -7.41
CA VAL A 209 -3.08 -8.09 -7.66
C VAL A 209 -2.53 -8.62 -8.99
N ALA A 210 -2.62 -7.81 -10.06
CA ALA A 210 -2.06 -8.15 -11.36
C ALA A 210 -0.53 -8.36 -11.28
N SER A 211 0.19 -7.48 -10.58
CA SER A 211 1.63 -7.64 -10.37
C SER A 211 1.95 -8.98 -9.70
N ALA A 212 1.22 -9.34 -8.64
CA ALA A 212 1.42 -10.60 -7.92
C ALA A 212 1.20 -11.82 -8.83
N VAL A 213 0.09 -11.84 -9.57
CA VAL A 213 -0.25 -12.93 -10.50
C VAL A 213 0.77 -13.06 -11.62
N LEU A 214 1.16 -11.95 -12.25
CA LEU A 214 2.15 -11.96 -13.32
C LEU A 214 3.53 -12.40 -12.84
N ILE A 215 3.92 -12.02 -11.61
CA ILE A 215 5.14 -12.52 -10.95
C ILE A 215 5.09 -14.05 -10.80
N LEU A 216 4.02 -14.60 -10.21
CA LEU A 216 3.90 -16.04 -9.99
C LEU A 216 3.85 -16.83 -11.30
N ARG A 217 3.10 -16.34 -12.30
CA ARG A 217 3.03 -16.93 -13.65
C ARG A 217 4.40 -16.97 -14.30
N LYS A 218 5.05 -15.82 -14.44
CA LYS A 218 6.32 -15.70 -15.15
C LYS A 218 7.45 -16.42 -14.42
N GLY A 219 7.45 -16.37 -13.10
CA GLY A 219 8.42 -17.05 -12.25
C GLY A 219 8.18 -18.57 -12.13
N LYS A 220 7.09 -19.10 -12.71
CA LYS A 220 6.71 -20.52 -12.64
C LYS A 220 6.56 -21.02 -11.20
N SER A 221 5.79 -20.30 -10.39
CA SER A 221 5.43 -20.72 -9.05
C SER A 221 4.83 -22.13 -9.04
N ALA A 222 5.26 -22.96 -8.09
CA ALA A 222 4.73 -24.31 -7.94
C ALA A 222 3.33 -24.31 -7.31
N ALA A 223 3.03 -23.29 -6.50
CA ALA A 223 1.72 -23.14 -5.88
C ALA A 223 0.67 -22.55 -6.84
N TRP A 224 1.08 -21.71 -7.80
CA TRP A 224 0.19 -21.12 -8.80
C TRP A 224 -0.09 -22.10 -9.95
N THR A 225 -1.07 -22.97 -9.75
CA THR A 225 -1.42 -24.02 -10.73
C THR A 225 -2.25 -23.46 -11.90
N ALA A 226 -2.27 -24.21 -13.00
CA ALA A 226 -3.11 -23.86 -14.16
C ALA A 226 -4.62 -23.82 -13.83
N ASP A 227 -5.10 -24.63 -12.89
CA ASP A 227 -6.50 -24.59 -12.45
C ASP A 227 -6.84 -23.26 -11.75
N ILE A 228 -6.01 -22.85 -10.79
CA ILE A 228 -6.15 -21.57 -10.09
C ILE A 228 -6.10 -20.42 -11.09
N ASP A 229 -5.15 -20.47 -12.02
CA ASP A 229 -4.97 -19.44 -13.03
C ASP A 229 -6.21 -19.29 -13.94
N ASN A 230 -6.71 -20.41 -14.47
CA ASN A 230 -7.89 -20.41 -15.32
C ASN A 230 -9.13 -19.91 -14.58
N ARG A 231 -9.36 -20.33 -13.34
CA ARG A 231 -10.50 -19.86 -12.55
C ARG A 231 -10.42 -18.37 -12.25
N PHE A 232 -9.22 -17.84 -11.97
CA PHE A 232 -9.05 -16.41 -11.74
C PHE A 232 -9.18 -15.60 -13.04
N ILE A 233 -8.75 -16.14 -14.18
CA ILE A 233 -9.00 -15.57 -15.50
C ILE A 233 -10.52 -15.47 -15.77
N GLU A 234 -11.29 -16.52 -15.50
CA GLU A 234 -12.75 -16.49 -15.72
C GLU A 234 -13.44 -15.45 -14.82
N TRP A 235 -13.12 -15.42 -13.52
CA TRP A 235 -13.61 -14.37 -12.62
C TRP A 235 -13.27 -12.96 -13.14
N SER A 236 -12.04 -12.78 -13.62
CA SER A 236 -11.57 -11.50 -14.15
C SER A 236 -12.30 -11.09 -15.43
N LYS A 237 -12.63 -12.03 -16.32
CA LYS A 237 -13.43 -11.75 -17.54
C LYS A 237 -14.85 -11.32 -17.20
N GLU A 238 -15.48 -11.94 -16.21
CA GLU A 238 -16.79 -11.53 -15.72
C GLU A 238 -16.73 -10.10 -15.15
N TYR A 239 -15.69 -9.79 -14.37
CA TYR A 239 -15.54 -8.45 -13.79
C TYR A 239 -15.21 -7.37 -14.83
N ILE A 240 -14.37 -7.70 -15.82
CA ILE A 240 -14.13 -6.85 -17.00
C ILE A 240 -15.46 -6.56 -17.71
N THR A 241 -16.30 -7.59 -17.92
CA THR A 241 -17.61 -7.42 -18.55
C THR A 241 -18.49 -6.46 -17.74
N TRP A 242 -18.48 -6.56 -16.41
CA TRP A 242 -19.19 -5.61 -15.56
C TRP A 242 -18.62 -4.18 -15.69
N LEU A 243 -17.30 -4.00 -15.63
CA LEU A 243 -16.64 -2.69 -15.77
C LEU A 243 -16.93 -2.00 -17.11
N GLU A 244 -17.08 -2.77 -18.19
CA GLU A 244 -17.29 -2.27 -19.54
C GLU A 244 -18.77 -2.04 -19.90
N ASN A 245 -19.72 -2.51 -19.08
CA ASN A 245 -21.15 -2.46 -19.43
C ASN A 245 -22.08 -1.94 -18.33
N ALA A 246 -21.70 -2.02 -17.05
CA ALA A 246 -22.55 -1.55 -15.97
C ALA A 246 -22.61 -0.02 -15.95
N GLU A 247 -23.81 0.54 -15.81
CA GLU A 247 -24.04 2.00 -15.80
C GLU A 247 -23.15 2.71 -14.77
N LEU A 248 -23.07 2.21 -13.54
CA LEU A 248 -22.20 2.75 -12.49
C LEU A 248 -20.71 2.79 -12.90
N ALA A 249 -20.25 1.77 -13.63
CA ALA A 249 -18.86 1.68 -14.08
C ALA A 249 -18.57 2.62 -15.25
N ILE A 250 -19.52 2.76 -16.18
CA ILE A 250 -19.41 3.71 -17.30
C ILE A 250 -19.41 5.16 -16.78
N GLU A 251 -20.27 5.49 -15.82
CA GLU A 251 -20.25 6.82 -15.20
C GLU A 251 -18.92 7.11 -14.48
N GLU A 252 -18.30 6.10 -13.87
CA GLU A 252 -16.99 6.25 -13.23
C GLU A 252 -15.89 6.47 -14.29
N LYS A 253 -15.91 5.71 -15.39
CA LYS A 253 -14.99 5.88 -16.52
C LYS A 253 -14.97 7.32 -17.04
N GLU A 254 -16.13 7.98 -17.05
CA GLU A 254 -16.31 9.37 -17.49
C GLU A 254 -15.88 10.43 -16.45
N SER A 255 -15.40 10.02 -15.27
CA SER A 255 -14.87 10.94 -14.26
C SER A 255 -13.61 11.66 -14.76
N ASN A 256 -13.62 13.00 -14.75
CA ASN A 256 -12.47 13.78 -15.21
C ASN A 256 -11.33 13.90 -14.18
N ASN A 257 -11.56 13.50 -12.92
CA ASN A 257 -10.60 13.58 -11.82
C ASN A 257 -9.93 12.21 -11.55
N ASN A 258 -9.30 12.06 -10.39
CA ASN A 258 -8.64 10.82 -9.96
C ASN A 258 -9.49 9.54 -10.09
N HIS A 259 -10.82 9.62 -9.94
CA HIS A 259 -11.71 8.45 -10.09
C HIS A 259 -11.56 7.81 -11.48
N GLY A 260 -11.55 8.61 -12.54
CA GLY A 260 -11.40 8.11 -13.90
C GLY A 260 -10.00 7.56 -14.11
N THR A 261 -8.97 8.23 -13.57
CA THR A 261 -7.59 7.72 -13.60
C THR A 261 -7.48 6.31 -13.01
N PHE A 262 -8.19 6.05 -11.91
CA PHE A 262 -8.25 4.74 -11.26
C PHE A 262 -9.09 3.71 -12.03
N TYR A 263 -10.20 4.09 -12.65
CA TYR A 263 -10.95 3.17 -13.52
C TYR A 263 -10.04 2.53 -14.57
N PHE A 264 -9.23 3.34 -15.26
CA PHE A 264 -8.35 2.84 -16.33
C PHE A 264 -7.21 1.94 -15.81
N ASN A 265 -6.62 2.24 -14.64
CA ASN A 265 -5.58 1.35 -14.09
C ASN A 265 -6.15 -0.01 -13.70
N GLN A 266 -7.37 -0.03 -13.18
CA GLN A 266 -8.03 -1.23 -12.75
C GLN A 266 -8.40 -2.11 -13.94
N LEU A 267 -9.02 -1.53 -14.97
CA LEU A 267 -9.40 -2.25 -16.18
C LEU A 267 -8.16 -2.79 -16.91
N ALA A 268 -7.11 -1.99 -17.09
CA ALA A 268 -5.89 -2.43 -17.75
C ALA A 268 -5.17 -3.55 -16.98
N ALA A 269 -5.14 -3.48 -15.64
CA ALA A 269 -4.60 -4.55 -14.79
C ALA A 269 -5.35 -5.87 -14.99
N LEU A 270 -6.67 -5.83 -15.09
CA LEU A 270 -7.49 -7.02 -15.37
C LEU A 270 -7.26 -7.57 -16.77
N LYS A 271 -7.11 -6.70 -17.79
CA LYS A 271 -6.74 -7.13 -19.16
C LYS A 271 -5.42 -7.90 -19.15
N LEU A 272 -4.41 -7.46 -18.38
CA LEU A 272 -3.16 -8.21 -18.21
C LEU A 272 -3.38 -9.56 -17.49
N ILE A 273 -4.24 -9.61 -16.47
CA ILE A 273 -4.59 -10.88 -15.79
C ILE A 273 -5.22 -11.88 -16.77
N VAL A 274 -6.04 -11.44 -17.72
CA VAL A 274 -6.63 -12.34 -18.74
C VAL A 274 -5.72 -12.57 -19.95
N ASN A 275 -4.43 -12.18 -19.84
CA ASN A 275 -3.40 -12.29 -20.88
C ASN A 275 -3.72 -11.49 -22.17
N ASP A 276 -4.47 -10.39 -22.04
CA ASP A 276 -4.82 -9.45 -23.11
C ASP A 276 -3.96 -8.17 -23.03
N ALA A 277 -2.67 -8.28 -23.35
CA ALA A 277 -1.77 -7.13 -23.41
C ALA A 277 -2.20 -6.06 -24.43
N PRO A 278 -2.66 -6.41 -25.66
CA PRO A 278 -3.19 -5.41 -26.59
C PRO A 278 -4.40 -4.65 -26.03
N GLY A 279 -5.33 -5.32 -25.35
CA GLY A 279 -6.46 -4.67 -24.68
C GLY A 279 -6.03 -3.79 -23.51
N ALA A 280 -5.06 -4.23 -22.69
CA ALA A 280 -4.49 -3.40 -21.63
C ALA A 280 -3.87 -2.11 -22.21
N LYS A 281 -3.11 -2.22 -23.30
CA LYS A 281 -2.56 -1.07 -24.02
C LYS A 281 -3.67 -0.13 -24.51
N ALA A 282 -4.71 -0.67 -25.15
CA ALA A 282 -5.82 0.13 -25.67
C ALA A 282 -6.56 0.91 -24.58
N VAL A 283 -6.80 0.30 -23.42
CA VAL A 283 -7.41 0.94 -22.24
C VAL A 283 -6.56 2.12 -21.76
N ILE A 284 -5.23 1.93 -21.65
CA ILE A 284 -4.34 3.00 -21.21
C ILE A 284 -4.18 4.10 -22.27
N ASP A 285 -4.17 3.74 -23.56
CA ASP A 285 -4.19 4.72 -24.65
C ASP A 285 -5.46 5.56 -24.62
N GLU A 286 -6.62 4.97 -24.31
CA GLU A 286 -7.88 5.68 -24.12
C GLU A 286 -7.76 6.72 -22.99
N TYR A 287 -7.22 6.35 -21.83
CA TYR A 287 -6.95 7.28 -20.73
C TYR A 287 -6.08 8.46 -21.17
N PHE A 288 -4.91 8.15 -21.74
CA PHE A 288 -3.91 9.15 -22.10
C PHE A 288 -4.32 10.02 -23.30
N ASN A 289 -5.23 9.56 -24.16
CA ASN A 289 -5.83 10.35 -25.24
C ASN A 289 -7.17 11.03 -24.85
N GLY A 290 -7.74 10.66 -23.71
CA GLY A 290 -9.01 11.17 -23.21
C GLY A 290 -8.80 12.08 -22.00
N ILE A 291 -9.33 11.67 -20.84
CA ILE A 291 -9.41 12.52 -19.64
C ILE A 291 -8.05 13.05 -19.16
N TYR A 292 -6.95 12.33 -19.38
CA TYR A 292 -5.60 12.79 -19.01
C TYR A 292 -5.28 14.17 -19.59
N LEU A 293 -5.76 14.44 -20.82
CA LEU A 293 -5.45 15.66 -21.56
C LEU A 293 -5.91 16.95 -20.87
N ALA A 294 -6.81 16.86 -19.89
CA ALA A 294 -7.33 17.99 -19.12
C ALA A 294 -6.99 17.93 -17.61
N GLN A 295 -6.32 16.88 -17.14
CA GLN A 295 -6.08 16.67 -15.70
C GLN A 295 -4.96 17.54 -15.13
N ILE A 296 -4.02 17.99 -15.95
CA ILE A 296 -2.86 18.78 -15.53
C ILE A 296 -2.80 20.07 -16.35
N SER A 297 -2.85 21.19 -15.65
CA SER A 297 -2.70 22.52 -16.24
C SER A 297 -1.23 22.87 -16.53
N ALA A 298 -0.98 23.94 -17.28
CA ALA A 298 0.35 24.28 -17.80
C ALA A 298 1.44 24.41 -16.71
N ASN A 299 1.07 24.82 -15.50
CA ASN A 299 2.02 24.97 -14.38
C ASN A 299 2.23 23.67 -13.58
N GLY A 300 1.54 22.58 -13.92
CA GLY A 300 1.57 21.31 -13.18
C GLY A 300 0.45 21.15 -12.15
N GLU A 301 -0.36 22.17 -11.90
CA GLU A 301 -1.50 22.02 -10.99
C GLU A 301 -2.52 21.03 -11.57
N GLN A 302 -3.15 20.28 -10.68
CA GLN A 302 -4.24 19.35 -10.96
C GLN A 302 -5.57 19.97 -10.49
N PRO A 303 -6.31 20.71 -11.33
CA PRO A 303 -7.34 21.64 -10.85
C PRO A 303 -8.51 20.98 -10.12
N LEU A 304 -8.93 19.80 -10.58
CA LEU A 304 -10.03 19.05 -9.96
C LEU A 304 -9.64 18.45 -8.61
N GLU A 305 -8.35 18.19 -8.41
CA GLU A 305 -7.81 17.68 -7.14
C GLU A 305 -7.55 18.83 -6.15
N ALA A 306 -7.09 19.97 -6.66
CA ALA A 306 -6.86 21.19 -5.90
C ALA A 306 -8.15 21.81 -5.34
N ALA A 307 -9.29 21.58 -5.99
CA ALA A 307 -10.60 22.07 -5.57
C ALA A 307 -11.20 21.31 -4.36
N ARG A 308 -10.57 20.21 -3.95
CA ARG A 308 -11.07 19.33 -2.87
C ARG A 308 -10.70 19.86 -1.49
N THR A 309 -11.37 19.39 -0.45
CA THR A 309 -11.06 19.78 0.94
C THR A 309 -9.72 19.22 1.45
N ARG A 310 -9.16 18.24 0.74
CA ARG A 310 -7.86 17.60 1.01
C ARG A 310 -6.92 17.64 -0.23
N PRO A 311 -6.54 18.83 -0.68
CA PRO A 311 -5.89 18.99 -1.99
C PRO A 311 -4.44 18.49 -2.02
N TYR A 312 -3.73 18.36 -0.89
CA TYR A 312 -2.42 17.72 -0.86
C TYR A 312 -2.56 16.23 -1.16
N HIS A 313 -3.47 15.57 -0.43
CA HIS A 313 -3.81 14.16 -0.63
C HIS A 313 -4.22 13.88 -2.08
N TYR A 314 -5.20 14.60 -2.61
CA TYR A 314 -5.71 14.30 -3.95
C TYR A 314 -4.69 14.51 -5.07
N ARG A 315 -3.76 15.46 -4.94
CA ARG A 315 -2.64 15.60 -5.89
C ARG A 315 -1.72 14.38 -5.87
N ALA A 316 -1.33 13.91 -4.67
CA ALA A 316 -0.48 12.73 -4.51
C ALA A 316 -1.21 11.45 -4.96
N TYR A 317 -2.50 11.36 -4.67
CA TYR A 317 -3.34 10.20 -4.98
C TYR A 317 -3.55 10.02 -6.49
N ASN A 318 -3.84 11.11 -7.21
CA ASN A 318 -3.97 11.07 -8.66
C ASN A 318 -2.62 10.86 -9.36
N LEU A 319 -1.52 11.44 -8.84
CA LEU A 319 -0.17 11.16 -9.32
C LEU A 319 0.15 9.66 -9.26
N ALA A 320 -0.16 9.00 -8.15
CA ALA A 320 0.06 7.55 -8.01
C ALA A 320 -0.73 6.75 -9.05
N ALA A 321 -1.96 7.18 -9.35
CA ALA A 321 -2.80 6.55 -10.37
C ALA A 321 -2.24 6.76 -11.80
N MET A 322 -1.78 7.98 -12.13
CA MET A 322 -1.12 8.29 -13.41
C MET A 322 0.14 7.46 -13.62
N ILE A 323 0.99 7.38 -12.59
CA ILE A 323 2.22 6.58 -12.60
C ILE A 323 1.90 5.11 -12.82
N THR A 324 0.87 4.59 -12.14
CA THR A 324 0.42 3.21 -12.32
C THR A 324 -0.05 2.95 -13.75
N ASN A 325 -0.84 3.85 -14.35
CA ASN A 325 -1.23 3.77 -15.77
C ASN A 325 -0.01 3.75 -16.70
N ALA A 326 0.97 4.62 -16.46
CA ALA A 326 2.18 4.67 -17.27
C ALA A 326 2.99 3.36 -17.18
N ARG A 327 3.13 2.76 -16.00
CA ARG A 327 3.80 1.46 -15.83
C ARG A 327 3.05 0.31 -16.49
N LEU A 328 1.72 0.27 -16.36
CA LEU A 328 0.88 -0.72 -17.05
C LEU A 328 1.05 -0.64 -18.57
N SER A 329 1.13 0.58 -19.12
CA SER A 329 1.39 0.81 -20.55
C SER A 329 2.73 0.25 -21.00
N ILE A 330 3.80 0.51 -20.25
CA ILE A 330 5.15 0.01 -20.57
C ILE A 330 5.22 -1.52 -20.51
N TYR A 331 4.52 -2.14 -19.56
CA TYR A 331 4.45 -3.59 -19.49
C TYR A 331 3.67 -4.20 -20.65
N ALA A 332 2.54 -3.59 -21.04
CA ALA A 332 1.73 -4.03 -22.17
C ALA A 332 2.43 -3.81 -23.52
N ASP A 333 3.23 -2.73 -23.63
CA ASP A 333 4.01 -2.36 -24.79
C ASP A 333 5.32 -1.67 -24.36
N PRO A 334 6.46 -2.36 -24.41
CA PRO A 334 7.76 -1.80 -24.04
C PRO A 334 8.19 -0.58 -24.87
N SER A 335 7.55 -0.31 -26.01
CA SER A 335 7.79 0.87 -26.83
C SER A 335 6.93 2.09 -26.45
N SER A 336 6.04 1.94 -25.46
CA SER A 336 5.15 3.00 -25.02
C SER A 336 5.89 4.26 -24.58
N THR A 337 5.36 5.41 -24.98
CA THR A 337 5.95 6.73 -24.70
C THR A 337 5.10 7.56 -23.74
N VAL A 338 4.11 6.95 -23.09
CA VAL A 338 3.08 7.67 -22.30
C VAL A 338 3.63 8.48 -21.14
N TRP A 339 4.78 8.12 -20.58
CA TRP A 339 5.47 8.94 -19.58
C TRP A 339 5.71 10.37 -20.08
N ASN A 340 6.17 10.52 -21.33
CA ASN A 340 6.46 11.82 -21.93
C ASN A 340 5.25 12.47 -22.61
N LYS A 341 4.05 11.86 -22.50
CA LYS A 341 2.85 12.43 -23.09
C LYS A 341 2.48 13.71 -22.37
N THR A 342 2.09 14.72 -23.14
CA THR A 342 1.65 16.00 -22.61
C THR A 342 0.13 16.10 -22.58
N THR A 343 -0.39 16.80 -21.57
CA THR A 343 -1.77 17.30 -21.60
C THR A 343 -1.94 18.34 -22.72
N THR A 344 -3.19 18.78 -22.96
CA THR A 344 -3.46 19.89 -23.90
C THR A 344 -2.76 21.19 -23.50
N ALA A 345 -2.43 21.34 -22.21
CA ALA A 345 -1.69 22.48 -21.68
C ALA A 345 -0.16 22.31 -21.73
N GLY A 346 0.36 21.22 -22.31
CA GLY A 346 1.80 20.96 -22.42
C GLY A 346 2.46 20.40 -21.17
N ALA A 347 1.69 20.03 -20.14
CA ALA A 347 2.23 19.50 -18.88
C ALA A 347 2.34 17.96 -18.90
N THR A 348 3.28 17.41 -18.14
CA THR A 348 3.50 15.95 -17.99
C THR A 348 3.27 15.50 -16.55
N ILE A 349 3.36 14.19 -16.30
CA ILE A 349 3.39 13.62 -14.94
C ILE A 349 4.50 14.26 -14.09
N LYS A 350 5.68 14.52 -14.70
CA LYS A 350 6.78 15.21 -14.01
C LYS A 350 6.39 16.64 -13.65
N THR A 351 5.76 17.39 -14.55
CA THR A 351 5.27 18.75 -14.25
C THR A 351 4.31 18.75 -13.07
N ALA A 352 3.40 17.76 -13.00
CA ALA A 352 2.47 17.63 -11.88
C ALA A 352 3.17 17.32 -10.54
N LEU A 353 4.18 16.44 -10.54
CA LEU A 353 4.97 16.20 -9.34
C LEU A 353 5.75 17.46 -8.92
N ASP A 354 6.42 18.11 -9.86
CA ASP A 354 7.22 19.30 -9.60
C ASP A 354 6.37 20.39 -8.94
N PHE A 355 5.14 20.58 -9.41
CA PHE A 355 4.16 21.48 -8.81
C PHE A 355 3.73 21.02 -7.41
N ALA A 356 3.36 19.75 -7.24
CA ALA A 356 2.93 19.21 -5.94
C ALA A 356 4.00 19.36 -4.85
N MET A 357 5.29 19.24 -5.18
CA MET A 357 6.40 19.47 -4.26
C MET A 357 6.53 20.92 -3.79
N THR A 358 5.94 21.89 -4.49
CA THR A 358 5.97 23.31 -4.09
C THR A 358 4.93 23.66 -3.04
N ILE A 359 3.93 22.80 -2.80
CA ILE A 359 2.83 23.06 -1.87
C ILE A 359 3.01 22.19 -0.64
N PRO A 360 3.39 22.76 0.52
CA PRO A 360 3.47 22.01 1.77
C PRO A 360 2.10 21.49 2.20
N ALA A 361 2.03 20.27 2.71
CA ALA A 361 0.79 19.67 3.23
C ALA A 361 0.16 20.50 4.38
N THR A 362 0.97 21.25 5.13
CA THR A 362 0.49 22.18 6.16
C THR A 362 -0.40 23.29 5.63
N THR A 363 -0.29 23.65 4.33
CA THR A 363 -1.12 24.69 3.68
C THR A 363 -2.60 24.33 3.72
N SER A 364 -2.93 23.04 3.68
CA SER A 364 -4.30 22.51 3.75
C SER A 364 -4.60 21.76 5.05
N GLY A 365 -3.73 21.87 6.07
CA GLY A 365 -3.91 21.16 7.35
C GLY A 365 -3.61 19.65 7.27
N GLU A 366 -2.88 19.19 6.26
CA GLU A 366 -2.63 17.78 5.94
C GLU A 366 -1.22 17.32 6.35
N ALA A 367 -0.62 17.91 7.39
CA ALA A 367 0.76 17.63 7.80
C ALA A 367 1.07 16.14 8.08
N ASN A 368 0.06 15.36 8.47
CA ASN A 368 0.17 13.92 8.73
C ASN A 368 0.16 13.06 7.45
N TYR A 369 0.01 13.66 6.27
CA TYR A 369 -0.12 12.96 4.99
C TYR A 369 1.06 13.21 4.05
N VAL A 370 2.14 13.86 4.52
CA VAL A 370 3.31 14.20 3.70
C VAL A 370 3.93 12.99 2.99
N GLU A 371 3.82 11.81 3.59
CA GLU A 371 4.35 10.56 3.05
C GLU A 371 3.65 10.07 1.78
N GLU A 372 2.43 10.52 1.51
CA GLU A 372 1.68 10.12 0.31
C GLU A 372 2.37 10.56 -0.99
N LEU A 373 3.19 11.62 -0.94
CA LEU A 373 3.92 12.10 -2.11
C LEU A 373 5.22 11.32 -2.36
N TYR A 374 5.80 10.68 -1.34
CA TYR A 374 7.16 10.13 -1.42
C TYR A 374 7.33 9.00 -2.45
N PRO A 375 6.42 8.01 -2.58
CA PRO A 375 6.52 6.98 -3.62
C PRO A 375 6.47 7.58 -5.03
N ASN A 376 5.68 8.64 -5.22
CA ASN A 376 5.55 9.34 -6.50
C ASN A 376 6.86 10.05 -6.88
N ILE A 377 7.56 10.63 -5.89
CA ILE A 377 8.87 11.26 -6.11
C ILE A 377 9.89 10.23 -6.59
N ALA A 378 9.98 9.09 -5.91
CA ALA A 378 10.90 8.03 -6.31
C ALA A 378 10.57 7.50 -7.72
N ALA A 379 9.29 7.31 -8.04
CA ALA A 379 8.86 6.84 -9.36
C ALA A 379 9.16 7.82 -10.50
N VAL A 380 8.98 9.12 -10.28
CA VAL A 380 9.38 10.12 -11.28
C VAL A 380 10.90 10.18 -11.38
N ALA A 381 11.62 10.13 -10.26
CA ALA A 381 13.09 10.15 -10.28
C ALA A 381 13.67 8.95 -11.05
N SER A 382 13.07 7.76 -10.94
CA SER A 382 13.55 6.57 -11.66
C SER A 382 13.32 6.62 -13.17
N VAL A 383 12.39 7.47 -13.64
CA VAL A 383 12.07 7.60 -15.07
C VAL A 383 12.77 8.81 -15.70
N TYR A 384 12.76 9.95 -15.01
CA TYR A 384 13.25 11.22 -15.54
C TYR A 384 14.65 11.60 -15.04
N GLY A 385 15.19 10.84 -14.09
CA GLY A 385 16.43 11.17 -13.39
C GLY A 385 16.26 12.30 -12.37
N ASP A 386 17.36 12.59 -11.68
CA ASP A 386 17.45 13.62 -10.64
C ASP A 386 18.81 14.34 -10.72
N ALA A 387 19.10 14.91 -11.90
CA ALA A 387 20.42 15.45 -12.21
C ALA A 387 20.85 16.62 -11.30
N ASP A 388 19.89 17.39 -10.77
CA ASP A 388 20.12 18.49 -9.83
C ASP A 388 20.03 18.06 -8.36
N GLY A 389 19.72 16.79 -8.09
CA GLY A 389 19.57 16.23 -6.75
C GLY A 389 18.36 16.75 -5.97
N LYS A 390 17.40 17.43 -6.64
CA LYS A 390 16.23 18.05 -6.00
C LYS A 390 15.31 17.00 -5.40
N LEU A 391 15.04 15.91 -6.12
CA LEU A 391 14.10 14.87 -5.70
C LEU A 391 14.66 14.07 -4.51
N LEU A 392 15.93 13.67 -4.59
CA LEU A 392 16.66 13.01 -3.51
C LEU A 392 16.73 13.88 -2.25
N SER A 393 17.05 15.18 -2.40
CA SER A 393 17.12 16.11 -1.28
C SER A 393 15.75 16.29 -0.59
N PHE A 394 14.67 16.31 -1.37
CA PHE A 394 13.32 16.37 -0.82
C PHE A 394 13.00 15.14 0.03
N LEU A 395 13.25 13.95 -0.49
CA LEU A 395 13.00 12.70 0.25
C LEU A 395 13.85 12.61 1.52
N LYS A 396 15.15 12.91 1.46
CA LYS A 396 16.03 12.92 2.63
C LYS A 396 15.52 13.84 3.75
N LYS A 397 14.96 14.99 3.38
CA LYS A 397 14.40 15.95 4.33
C LYS A 397 13.09 15.46 4.94
N GLY A 398 12.22 14.85 4.12
CA GLY A 398 10.87 14.43 4.53
C GLY A 398 10.80 13.06 5.21
N ASP A 399 11.67 12.13 4.82
CA ASP A 399 11.83 10.79 5.38
C ASP A 399 13.30 10.38 5.36
N PRO A 400 14.05 10.57 6.45
CA PRO A 400 15.44 10.13 6.55
C PRO A 400 15.64 8.61 6.39
N LYS A 401 14.56 7.81 6.43
CA LYS A 401 14.57 6.36 6.24
C LYS A 401 14.01 5.93 4.88
N PHE A 402 13.80 6.86 3.94
CA PHE A 402 13.16 6.58 2.65
C PHE A 402 13.82 5.41 1.90
N ILE A 403 15.16 5.26 2.00
CA ILE A 403 15.91 4.19 1.32
C ILE A 403 15.48 2.78 1.77
N ALA A 404 14.93 2.65 2.98
CA ALA A 404 14.44 1.40 3.54
C ALA A 404 12.96 1.14 3.20
N GLN A 405 12.27 2.10 2.56
CA GLN A 405 10.88 1.95 2.15
C GLN A 405 10.77 1.01 0.96
N PRO A 406 9.76 0.12 0.91
CA PRO A 406 9.63 -0.83 -0.20
C PRO A 406 9.53 -0.19 -1.58
N TYR A 407 8.97 1.02 -1.73
CA TYR A 407 8.89 1.65 -3.05
C TYR A 407 10.27 1.94 -3.67
N MET A 408 11.33 2.04 -2.87
CA MET A 408 12.69 2.20 -3.39
C MET A 408 13.21 0.95 -4.09
N LEU A 409 12.58 -0.20 -3.87
CA LEU A 409 12.95 -1.46 -4.50
C LEU A 409 12.65 -1.48 -6.00
N TRP A 410 11.50 -0.95 -6.43
CA TRP A 410 11.09 -0.95 -7.85
C TRP A 410 11.24 0.40 -8.55
N ASN A 411 11.46 1.49 -7.80
CA ASN A 411 11.77 2.79 -8.38
C ASN A 411 13.28 2.92 -8.62
N GLN A 412 13.78 2.19 -9.61
CA GLN A 412 15.19 2.18 -10.01
C GLN A 412 15.35 2.48 -11.50
N PRO A 413 16.45 3.13 -11.94
CA PRO A 413 17.59 3.60 -11.14
C PRO A 413 17.28 4.91 -10.40
N PHE A 414 17.42 4.94 -9.07
CA PHE A 414 17.34 6.17 -8.27
C PHE A 414 18.00 5.96 -6.90
N ALA A 415 18.69 7.01 -6.42
CA ALA A 415 19.40 7.02 -5.15
C ALA A 415 20.47 5.91 -5.00
N GLU A 416 21.09 5.47 -6.11
CA GLU A 416 22.05 4.35 -6.12
C GLU A 416 23.33 4.61 -5.31
N LEU A 417 23.67 5.87 -5.05
CA LEU A 417 24.82 6.28 -4.25
C LEU A 417 24.52 6.32 -2.74
N GLU A 418 23.28 6.06 -2.31
CA GLU A 418 22.90 6.08 -0.90
C GLU A 418 23.36 4.83 -0.16
N THR A 419 24.38 4.99 0.67
CA THR A 419 24.99 3.88 1.41
C THR A 419 24.12 3.36 2.55
N SER A 420 23.14 4.13 3.02
CA SER A 420 22.23 3.72 4.11
C SER A 420 21.29 2.58 3.72
N GLY A 421 21.19 2.26 2.42
CA GLY A 421 20.44 1.11 1.93
C GLY A 421 21.26 -0.17 1.79
N LEU A 422 22.58 -0.11 1.99
CA LEU A 422 23.50 -1.25 1.85
C LEU A 422 23.30 -2.29 2.98
N PRO A 423 23.66 -3.57 2.74
CA PRO A 423 23.69 -4.56 3.80
C PRO A 423 24.66 -4.16 4.93
N PRO A 424 24.39 -4.57 6.18
CA PRO A 424 25.33 -4.35 7.27
C PRO A 424 26.70 -4.91 6.88
N THR A 425 27.74 -4.08 6.97
CA THR A 425 29.11 -4.58 6.80
C THR A 425 29.40 -5.53 7.94
N ASN A 426 29.56 -6.83 7.65
CA ASN A 426 30.13 -7.77 8.60
C ASN A 426 31.57 -7.34 8.90
N THR A 427 31.77 -6.46 9.86
CA THR A 427 33.06 -6.35 10.56
C THR A 427 33.19 -7.60 11.44
N ALA A 428 33.40 -8.74 10.79
CA ALA A 428 33.82 -9.95 11.46
C ALA A 428 35.19 -9.67 12.07
N LYS A 429 35.24 -9.82 13.40
CA LYS A 429 36.42 -10.02 14.24
C LYS A 429 37.70 -10.23 13.43
N ALA A 430 38.56 -9.22 13.39
CA ALA A 430 39.95 -9.42 13.01
C ALA A 430 40.48 -10.56 13.90
N HIS A 431 40.74 -11.72 13.30
CA HIS A 431 41.51 -12.78 13.92
C HIS A 431 42.86 -12.18 14.26
N ALA A 432 43.10 -11.95 15.54
CA ALA A 432 44.44 -11.74 16.05
C ALA A 432 45.27 -12.97 15.68
N ALA A 433 46.16 -12.82 14.71
CA ALA A 433 47.20 -13.79 14.46
C ALA A 433 48.05 -13.95 15.75
N PRO A 434 48.48 -15.17 16.12
CA PRO A 434 49.32 -15.35 17.29
C PRO A 434 50.70 -14.76 17.00
N SER A 435 50.99 -13.60 17.59
CA SER A 435 52.34 -13.01 17.54
C SER A 435 53.27 -13.82 18.45
N THR A 436 54.17 -14.59 17.85
CA THR A 436 55.35 -15.12 18.51
C THR A 436 56.40 -14.02 18.61
N SER A 437 56.53 -13.37 19.77
CA SER A 437 57.78 -12.67 20.08
C SER A 437 58.08 -12.64 21.57
N LYS A 438 59.29 -13.13 21.86
CA LYS A 438 59.97 -13.33 23.13
C LYS A 438 59.88 -12.14 24.09
N SER A 439 59.84 -12.48 25.37
CA SER A 439 60.06 -11.60 26.51
C SER A 439 61.41 -10.87 26.41
N LYS A 440 61.41 -9.61 26.84
CA LYS A 440 62.45 -9.03 27.69
C LYS A 440 61.85 -7.89 28.51
N SER A 441 61.96 -8.06 29.81
CA SER A 441 61.59 -7.16 30.90
C SER A 441 62.58 -5.99 31.02
N SER A 442 62.08 -4.79 31.29
CA SER A 442 62.69 -3.89 32.29
C SER A 442 61.80 -2.67 32.61
N VAL A 443 61.27 -2.68 33.84
CA VAL A 443 61.29 -1.61 34.88
C VAL A 443 60.64 -0.23 34.59
N THR A 444 59.57 0.02 35.38
CA THR A 444 58.81 1.23 35.80
C THR A 444 59.67 2.37 36.41
N PRO A 445 59.18 3.63 36.66
CA PRO A 445 57.86 3.93 37.24
C PRO A 445 57.12 5.24 36.84
N ASP A 446 55.92 5.32 37.44
CA ASP A 446 54.85 6.32 37.46
C ASP A 446 55.21 7.81 37.40
N ALA A 447 54.30 8.60 36.81
CA ALA A 447 53.85 9.89 37.34
C ALA A 447 52.44 10.28 36.80
N THR A 448 51.46 10.27 37.72
CA THR A 448 50.39 11.25 38.05
C THR A 448 49.90 12.22 36.97
N SER A 449 48.62 12.20 36.58
CA SER A 449 47.43 12.91 37.16
C SER A 449 47.04 14.14 36.34
N ASP A 450 45.81 14.16 35.80
CA ASP A 450 44.82 15.19 36.13
C ASP A 450 43.47 14.93 35.45
N ALA A 451 42.42 15.06 36.25
CA ALA A 451 41.02 15.00 35.89
C ALA A 451 40.39 16.35 36.23
N THR A 452 39.62 16.93 35.30
CA THR A 452 38.49 17.84 35.53
C THR A 452 37.75 17.96 34.19
N GLY A 453 36.43 17.98 34.05
CA GLY A 453 35.35 17.97 35.04
C GLY A 453 34.02 17.61 34.36
N LEU A 454 33.13 17.05 35.17
CA LEU A 454 31.72 16.81 34.89
C LEU A 454 30.94 18.14 34.82
N ARG A 455 29.95 18.24 33.93
CA ARG A 455 28.64 18.83 34.29
C ARG A 455 27.49 18.28 33.44
N VAL A 456 26.42 18.00 34.17
CA VAL A 456 25.17 17.29 33.86
C VAL A 456 24.20 18.14 33.02
N GLY A 457 23.38 17.47 32.19
CA GLY A 457 22.20 18.05 31.55
C GLY A 457 21.15 16.98 31.18
N SER A 458 20.39 16.57 32.19
CA SER A 458 18.98 16.11 32.21
C SER A 458 18.34 15.52 30.94
N GLY A 459 18.19 14.19 30.89
CA GLY A 459 17.31 13.48 29.96
C GLY A 459 15.97 13.11 30.61
N TRP A 460 14.86 13.44 29.95
CA TRP A 460 13.53 12.97 30.31
C TRP A 460 13.32 11.56 29.75
N LEU A 461 13.16 10.57 30.64
CA LEU A 461 12.65 9.25 30.30
C LEU A 461 11.12 9.32 30.20
N VAL A 462 10.56 8.95 29.05
CA VAL A 462 9.15 8.58 28.92
C VAL A 462 9.05 7.06 29.03
N THR A 463 8.45 6.61 30.12
CA THR A 463 8.13 5.20 30.39
C THR A 463 6.98 4.76 29.49
N VAL A 464 7.21 3.76 28.64
CA VAL A 464 6.15 3.07 27.90
C VAL A 464 5.45 2.10 28.86
N VAL A 465 4.19 2.39 29.19
CA VAL A 465 3.30 1.45 29.88
C VAL A 465 2.60 0.61 28.82
N THR A 466 2.91 -0.69 28.79
CA THR A 466 2.17 -1.68 28.00
C THR A 466 0.91 -2.09 28.77
N CYS A 467 -0.27 -1.72 28.27
CA CYS A 467 -1.55 -2.26 28.73
C CYS A 467 -1.83 -3.61 28.06
N THR A 468 -1.81 -4.69 28.84
CA THR A 468 -2.42 -5.97 28.49
C THR A 468 -3.89 -5.96 28.94
N LEU A 469 -4.83 -6.00 27.99
CA LEU A 469 -6.23 -6.30 28.29
C LEU A 469 -6.37 -7.82 28.44
N ALA A 470 -6.74 -8.28 29.63
CA ALA A 470 -7.25 -9.63 29.86
C ALA A 470 -8.79 -9.58 29.87
N LEU A 471 -9.42 -10.26 28.92
CA LEU A 471 -10.84 -10.59 28.97
C LEU A 471 -11.05 -11.65 30.07
N ALA A 472 -11.84 -11.34 31.09
CA ALA A 472 -12.41 -12.33 31.99
C ALA A 472 -13.93 -12.36 31.78
N VAL A 473 -14.39 -13.49 31.25
CA VAL A 473 -15.79 -13.91 31.17
C VAL A 473 -16.28 -14.21 32.59
N ASN A 474 -17.41 -13.62 32.99
CA ASN A 474 -18.19 -14.12 34.13
C ASN A 474 -19.62 -14.41 33.65
N VAL A 475 -19.94 -15.70 33.58
CA VAL A 475 -21.30 -16.25 33.48
C VAL A 475 -21.56 -16.97 34.79
N LEU A 476 -22.63 -16.55 35.49
CA LEU A 476 -23.40 -17.20 36.56
C LEU A 476 -24.30 -16.06 37.09
N GLY A 477 -25.63 -16.12 37.20
CA GLY A 477 -26.62 -17.17 37.12
C GLY A 477 -27.79 -16.69 37.98
N SER A 478 -29.02 -16.79 37.45
CA SER A 478 -30.29 -16.88 38.18
C SER A 478 -30.67 -15.80 39.21
N LEU A 479 -31.60 -14.92 38.83
CA LEU A 479 -32.94 -14.77 39.45
C LEU A 479 -33.85 -13.91 38.56
#